data_AF-A0A2S6A669-F1
#
_entry.id   AF-A0A2S6A669-F1
#
_cell.length_a   1.000
_cell.length_b   1.000
_cell.length_c   1.000
_cell.angle_alpha   90.00
_cell.angle_beta   90.00
_cell.angle_gamma   90.00
#
_symmetry.space_group_name_H-M   'P 1'
#
loop_
_entity.id
_entity.type
_entity.pdbx_description
1 polymer ?
#
loop_
_entity_poly.entity_id
_entity_poly.type
_entity_poly.pdbx_seq_one_letter_code
_entity_poly.pdbx_strand_id
1 'polypeptide(L)'
;MRTDLDRALAVIQAAMAFDWTWTTDDLPTFAHRIGWQVEGVDQQVPTITTNFDVNRTDAMAYLDHKPRTVGPRSIQRIDYYYTDVVLDDPSVRPHLDDAFNTIAPRIHELAGEILTEAWSHNDTRMLRWDLPNLVVKLKVNDGSGLIYLVNPARQARDDEFDRMLVSSEDDAG
;
A
#
# COMPACT_ATOMS: atom_id res chain seq x y z
N MET A 1 -20.62 -4.88 -4.23
CA MET A 1 -19.19 -4.52 -4.29
C MET A 1 -18.39 -5.80 -4.40
N ARG A 2 -17.49 -5.91 -5.36
CA ARG A 2 -16.54 -7.04 -5.47
C ARG A 2 -15.31 -6.79 -4.60
N THR A 3 -14.66 -7.89 -4.23
CA THR A 3 -13.41 -7.92 -3.48
C THR A 3 -12.56 -9.08 -3.97
N ASP A 4 -11.24 -8.92 -3.99
CA ASP A 4 -10.30 -9.98 -4.38
C ASP A 4 -9.26 -10.22 -3.26
N LEU A 5 -9.75 -10.73 -2.13
CA LEU A 5 -8.96 -10.83 -0.89
C LEU A 5 -7.83 -11.86 -1.01
N ASP A 6 -8.08 -12.96 -1.72
CA ASP A 6 -7.10 -14.04 -1.87
C ASP A 6 -5.92 -13.61 -2.74
N ARG A 7 -6.18 -12.91 -3.87
CA ARG A 7 -5.09 -12.34 -4.68
C ARG A 7 -4.38 -11.21 -3.95
N ALA A 8 -5.10 -10.37 -3.21
CA ALA A 8 -4.48 -9.36 -2.36
C ALA A 8 -3.50 -9.95 -1.35
N LEU A 9 -3.86 -11.02 -0.66
CA LEU A 9 -2.96 -11.72 0.26
C LEU A 9 -1.78 -12.39 -0.46
N ALA A 10 -2.00 -12.99 -1.63
CA ALA A 10 -0.93 -13.55 -2.44
C ALA A 10 0.11 -12.49 -2.85
N VAL A 11 -0.33 -11.26 -3.15
CA VAL A 11 0.57 -10.13 -3.43
C VAL A 11 1.38 -9.76 -2.19
N ILE A 12 0.75 -9.66 -1.01
CA ILE A 12 1.48 -9.40 0.25
C ILE A 12 2.52 -10.49 0.49
N GLN A 13 2.13 -11.77 0.41
CA GLN A 13 3.05 -12.90 0.60
C GLN A 13 4.22 -12.86 -0.40
N ALA A 14 3.96 -12.57 -1.67
CA ALA A 14 5.00 -12.43 -2.67
C ALA A 14 5.93 -11.25 -2.37
N ALA A 15 5.40 -10.12 -1.91
CA ALA A 15 6.16 -8.93 -1.55
C ALA A 15 7.06 -9.18 -0.32
N MET A 16 6.57 -9.91 0.68
CA MET A 16 7.38 -10.31 1.84
C MET A 16 8.57 -11.16 1.43
N ALA A 17 8.38 -12.06 0.46
CA ALA A 17 9.39 -12.97 -0.05
C ALA A 17 10.19 -12.39 -1.24
N PHE A 18 10.09 -11.08 -1.51
CA PHE A 18 10.82 -10.42 -2.57
C PHE A 18 12.06 -9.72 -2.00
N ASP A 19 13.18 -9.82 -2.73
CA ASP A 19 14.43 -9.19 -2.37
C ASP A 19 14.46 -7.75 -2.88
N TRP A 20 13.76 -6.87 -2.17
CA TRP A 20 13.56 -5.49 -2.58
C TRP A 20 14.87 -4.69 -2.55
N THR A 21 15.19 -4.05 -3.67
CA THR A 21 16.13 -2.92 -3.69
C THR A 21 15.42 -1.59 -3.45
N TRP A 22 14.08 -1.60 -3.53
CA TRP A 22 13.19 -0.45 -3.52
C TRP A 22 13.54 0.58 -4.60
N THR A 23 13.87 0.07 -5.80
CA THR A 23 14.12 0.87 -6.99
C THR A 23 13.23 0.45 -8.15
N THR A 24 13.12 1.30 -9.18
CA THR A 24 12.32 1.01 -10.37
C THR A 24 12.68 -0.31 -11.06
N ASP A 25 13.90 -0.82 -10.85
CA ASP A 25 14.37 -2.09 -11.40
C ASP A 25 13.63 -3.31 -10.80
N ASP A 26 13.03 -3.16 -9.61
CA ASP A 26 12.24 -4.20 -8.97
C ASP A 26 10.89 -4.43 -9.67
N LEU A 27 10.32 -3.39 -10.31
CA LEU A 27 8.93 -3.40 -10.80
C LEU A 27 8.66 -4.52 -11.82
N PRO A 28 9.47 -4.71 -12.88
CA PRO A 28 9.20 -5.75 -13.88
C PRO A 28 9.22 -7.16 -13.27
N THR A 29 10.23 -7.44 -12.44
CA THR A 29 10.42 -8.75 -11.83
C THR A 29 9.32 -9.06 -10.82
N PHE A 30 9.01 -8.09 -9.95
CA PHE A 30 7.94 -8.24 -8.97
C PHE A 30 6.57 -8.40 -9.64
N ALA A 31 6.23 -7.53 -10.59
CA ALA A 31 4.95 -7.57 -11.27
C ALA A 31 4.75 -8.89 -12.05
N HIS A 32 5.78 -9.34 -12.78
CA HIS A 32 5.72 -10.62 -13.49
C HIS A 32 5.42 -11.79 -12.53
N ARG A 33 6.06 -11.82 -11.35
CA ARG A 33 5.88 -12.88 -10.34
C ARG A 33 4.43 -13.00 -9.85
N ILE A 34 3.70 -11.88 -9.78
CA ILE A 34 2.30 -11.84 -9.29
C ILE A 34 1.27 -11.75 -10.42
N GLY A 35 1.72 -11.86 -11.67
CA GLY A 35 0.85 -11.81 -12.86
C GLY A 35 0.31 -10.40 -13.17
N TRP A 36 1.00 -9.36 -12.71
CA TRP A 36 0.73 -7.97 -13.05
C TRP A 36 1.52 -7.56 -14.30
N GLN A 37 1.05 -6.51 -14.95
CA GLN A 37 1.70 -5.91 -16.11
C GLN A 37 2.29 -4.55 -15.71
N VAL A 38 3.49 -4.26 -16.18
CA VAL A 38 4.15 -2.97 -16.00
C VAL A 38 4.60 -2.45 -17.34
N GLU A 39 4.25 -1.20 -17.64
CA GLU A 39 4.65 -0.50 -18.85
C GLU A 39 5.33 0.82 -18.49
N GLY A 40 6.29 1.23 -19.33
CA GLY A 40 6.94 2.53 -19.16
C GLY A 40 7.70 2.68 -17.84
N VAL A 41 8.44 1.66 -17.40
CA VAL A 41 9.28 1.70 -16.17
C VAL A 41 10.20 2.94 -16.15
N ASP A 42 10.73 3.30 -17.31
CA ASP A 42 11.59 4.47 -17.49
C ASP A 42 10.81 5.79 -17.50
N GLN A 43 9.49 5.78 -17.68
CA GLN A 43 8.65 6.97 -17.72
C GLN A 43 8.44 7.55 -16.31
N GLN A 44 8.10 8.83 -16.22
CA GLN A 44 7.96 9.51 -14.94
C GLN A 44 6.98 8.79 -13.99
N VAL A 45 5.91 8.25 -14.56
CA VAL A 45 4.89 7.46 -13.87
C VAL A 45 4.75 6.14 -14.62
N PRO A 46 5.29 5.03 -14.09
CA PRO A 46 5.09 3.72 -14.72
C PRO A 46 3.62 3.31 -14.58
N THR A 47 3.08 2.70 -15.64
CA THR A 47 1.73 2.15 -15.61
C THR A 47 1.80 0.73 -15.06
N ILE A 48 1.00 0.42 -14.04
CA ILE A 48 0.91 -0.93 -13.47
C ILE A 48 -0.55 -1.39 -13.55
N THR A 49 -0.78 -2.58 -14.10
CA THR A 49 -2.10 -3.20 -14.20
C THR A 49 -2.10 -4.52 -13.46
N THR A 50 -2.96 -4.62 -12.46
CA THR A 50 -3.24 -5.82 -11.68
C THR A 50 -4.16 -6.76 -12.44
N ASN A 51 -4.18 -8.02 -12.01
CA ASN A 51 -5.06 -9.06 -12.53
C ASN A 51 -6.29 -9.29 -11.63
N PHE A 52 -6.69 -8.32 -10.81
CA PHE A 52 -7.73 -8.50 -9.80
C PHE A 52 -9.14 -8.43 -10.40
N ASP A 53 -10.11 -9.14 -9.82
CA ASP A 53 -11.54 -9.02 -10.19
C ASP A 53 -12.23 -7.87 -9.44
N VAL A 54 -11.81 -6.64 -9.77
CA VAL A 54 -12.39 -5.39 -9.28
C VAL A 54 -12.51 -4.37 -10.42
N ASN A 55 -13.29 -3.32 -10.24
CA ASN A 55 -13.56 -2.32 -11.28
C ASN A 55 -12.39 -1.36 -11.55
N ARG A 56 -11.37 -1.36 -10.69
CA ARG A 56 -10.16 -0.54 -10.82
C ARG A 56 -8.93 -1.42 -10.69
N THR A 57 -8.33 -1.75 -11.82
CA THR A 57 -7.22 -2.70 -11.90
C THR A 57 -5.85 -2.03 -11.90
N ASP A 58 -5.76 -0.70 -11.88
CA ASP A 58 -4.48 0.00 -11.74
C ASP A 58 -3.88 -0.15 -10.34
N ALA A 59 -2.56 -0.27 -10.31
CA ALA A 59 -1.72 -0.07 -9.15
C ALA A 59 -0.82 1.13 -9.40
N MET A 60 -0.41 1.84 -8.34
CA MET A 60 0.44 3.02 -8.46
C MET A 60 1.76 2.82 -7.72
N ALA A 61 2.88 2.98 -8.43
CA ALA A 61 4.20 3.12 -7.80
C ALA A 61 4.54 4.61 -7.62
N TYR A 62 4.68 5.03 -6.38
CA TYR A 62 5.12 6.38 -6.02
C TYR A 62 6.64 6.38 -5.92
N LEU A 63 7.28 7.18 -6.76
CA LEU A 63 8.74 7.29 -6.86
C LEU A 63 9.24 8.54 -6.14
N ASP A 64 10.51 8.56 -5.75
CA ASP A 64 11.15 9.78 -5.28
C ASP A 64 11.22 10.84 -6.40
N HIS A 65 11.27 12.11 -6.01
CA HIS A 65 11.30 13.25 -6.94
C HIS A 65 12.67 13.46 -7.60
N LYS A 66 13.53 12.44 -7.68
CA LYS A 66 14.87 12.58 -8.26
C LYS A 66 14.80 12.78 -9.77
N PRO A 67 15.66 13.65 -10.35
CA PRO A 67 15.79 13.78 -11.79
C PRO A 67 16.18 12.45 -12.46
N ARG A 68 15.65 12.16 -13.65
CA ARG A 68 15.90 10.92 -14.42
C ARG A 68 17.38 10.64 -14.74
N THR A 69 18.27 11.61 -14.59
CA THR A 69 19.68 11.50 -14.99
C THR A 69 20.54 10.70 -14.00
N VAL A 70 19.96 10.20 -12.90
CA VAL A 70 20.71 9.52 -11.83
C VAL A 70 20.10 8.15 -11.54
N GLY A 71 20.49 7.14 -12.33
CA GLY A 71 20.22 5.72 -12.05
C GLY A 71 18.74 5.35 -11.87
N PRO A 72 18.45 4.17 -11.31
CA PRO A 72 17.09 3.76 -11.00
C PRO A 72 16.51 4.61 -9.87
N ARG A 73 15.25 5.00 -10.00
CA ARG A 73 14.58 5.87 -9.01
C ARG A 73 14.11 5.06 -7.82
N SER A 74 14.08 5.67 -6.64
CA SER A 74 13.65 4.96 -5.43
C SER A 74 12.13 4.89 -5.38
N ILE A 75 11.60 3.67 -5.29
CA ILE A 75 10.20 3.43 -4.99
C ILE A 75 9.97 3.77 -3.52
N GLN A 76 9.03 4.67 -3.27
CA GLN A 76 8.59 5.05 -1.92
C GLN A 76 7.46 4.13 -1.44
N ARG A 77 6.52 3.80 -2.32
CA ARG A 77 5.44 2.83 -2.07
C ARG A 77 4.79 2.36 -3.37
N ILE A 78 4.13 1.22 -3.30
CA ILE A 78 3.20 0.72 -4.31
C ILE A 78 1.83 0.57 -3.65
N ASP A 79 0.76 1.09 -4.25
CA ASP A 79 -0.60 0.83 -3.78
C ASP A 79 -1.48 0.17 -4.84
N TYR A 80 -2.46 -0.59 -4.35
CA TYR A 80 -3.40 -1.31 -5.20
C TYR A 80 -4.74 -1.51 -4.46
N TYR A 81 -5.79 -1.69 -5.25
CA TYR A 81 -7.15 -1.90 -4.76
C TYR A 81 -7.42 -3.39 -4.53
N TYR A 82 -8.03 -3.73 -3.40
CA TYR A 82 -8.54 -5.08 -3.13
C TYR A 82 -10.08 -5.16 -3.16
N THR A 83 -10.75 -4.02 -3.38
CA THR A 83 -12.19 -3.89 -3.56
C THR A 83 -12.50 -3.11 -4.84
N ASP A 84 -13.75 -3.14 -5.30
CA ASP A 84 -14.24 -2.10 -6.21
C ASP A 84 -14.05 -0.70 -5.58
N VAL A 85 -13.90 0.32 -6.44
CA VAL A 85 -13.97 1.74 -6.09
C VAL A 85 -15.37 2.25 -6.40
N VAL A 86 -16.09 2.70 -5.37
CA VAL A 86 -17.43 3.30 -5.49
C VAL A 86 -17.40 4.63 -4.75
N LEU A 87 -17.46 5.74 -5.50
CA LEU A 87 -17.43 7.09 -4.94
C LEU A 87 -18.85 7.59 -4.68
N ASP A 88 -18.99 8.48 -3.70
CA ASP A 88 -20.23 9.21 -3.40
C ASP A 88 -21.45 8.33 -3.05
N ASP A 89 -21.22 7.07 -2.64
CA ASP A 89 -22.26 6.15 -2.20
C ASP A 89 -22.00 5.67 -0.76
N PRO A 90 -22.64 6.26 0.27
CA PRO A 90 -22.42 5.86 1.66
C PRO A 90 -22.90 4.44 1.96
N SER A 91 -23.74 3.83 1.10
CA SER A 91 -24.19 2.45 1.29
C SER A 91 -23.08 1.43 1.09
N VAL A 92 -21.94 1.84 0.50
CA VAL A 92 -20.76 0.97 0.33
C VAL A 92 -20.03 0.73 1.65
N ARG A 93 -20.19 1.61 2.66
CA ARG A 93 -19.36 1.58 3.86
C ARG A 93 -19.39 0.25 4.63
N PRO A 94 -20.56 -0.37 4.89
CA PRO A 94 -20.61 -1.69 5.53
C PRO A 94 -19.87 -2.79 4.73
N HIS A 95 -19.87 -2.72 3.40
CA HIS A 95 -19.15 -3.68 2.56
C HIS A 95 -17.63 -3.49 2.65
N LEU A 96 -17.16 -2.25 2.74
CA LEU A 96 -15.74 -1.96 2.95
C LEU A 96 -15.26 -2.39 4.34
N ASP A 97 -16.08 -2.14 5.38
CA ASP A 97 -15.77 -2.57 6.74
C ASP A 97 -15.73 -4.10 6.85
N ASP A 98 -16.65 -4.81 6.19
CA ASP A 98 -16.64 -6.29 6.12
C ASP A 98 -15.40 -6.83 5.40
N ALA A 99 -15.03 -6.23 4.26
CA ALA A 99 -13.82 -6.60 3.53
C ALA A 99 -12.54 -6.37 4.37
N PHE A 100 -12.46 -5.24 5.07
CA PHE A 100 -11.36 -4.90 5.97
C PHE A 100 -11.27 -5.90 7.14
N ASN A 101 -12.39 -6.16 7.81
CA ASN A 101 -12.47 -7.10 8.93
C ASN A 101 -12.17 -8.54 8.51
N THR A 102 -12.41 -8.88 7.25
CA THR A 102 -12.10 -10.21 6.70
C THR A 102 -10.62 -10.36 6.37
N ILE A 103 -9.99 -9.35 5.76
CA ILE A 103 -8.60 -9.45 5.32
C ILE A 103 -7.59 -9.15 6.43
N ALA A 104 -7.90 -8.26 7.37
CA ALA A 104 -6.97 -7.84 8.43
C ALA A 104 -6.45 -9.01 9.29
N PRO A 105 -7.28 -9.95 9.79
CA PRO A 105 -6.79 -11.10 10.55
C PRO A 105 -5.88 -12.00 9.71
N ARG A 106 -6.18 -12.16 8.42
CA ARG A 106 -5.38 -12.99 7.50
C ARG A 106 -4.01 -12.36 7.21
N ILE A 107 -3.94 -11.02 7.11
CA ILE A 107 -2.66 -10.31 7.03
C ILE A 107 -1.90 -10.48 8.35
N HIS A 108 -2.56 -10.37 9.49
CA HIS A 108 -1.92 -10.58 10.80
C HIS A 108 -1.35 -12.00 10.95
N GLU A 109 -2.09 -13.04 10.55
CA GLU A 109 -1.58 -14.43 10.52
C GLU A 109 -0.34 -14.58 9.63
N LEU A 110 -0.28 -13.84 8.52
CA LEU A 110 0.83 -13.89 7.57
C LEU A 110 2.05 -13.07 8.03
N ALA A 111 1.82 -11.85 8.53
CA ALA A 111 2.83 -10.82 8.78
C ALA A 111 3.27 -10.73 10.25
N GLY A 112 2.57 -11.39 11.17
CA GLY A 112 2.83 -11.30 12.61
C GLY A 112 2.24 -10.05 13.25
N GLU A 113 2.89 -9.53 14.29
CA GLU A 113 2.33 -8.49 15.17
C GLU A 113 2.00 -7.18 14.43
N ILE A 114 0.83 -6.62 14.76
CA ILE A 114 0.40 -5.29 14.32
C ILE A 114 1.14 -4.26 15.18
N LEU A 115 1.89 -3.36 14.55
CA LEU A 115 2.66 -2.33 15.27
C LEU A 115 1.92 -0.99 15.38
N THR A 116 0.97 -0.73 14.50
CA THR A 116 0.16 0.49 14.58
C THR A 116 -1.26 0.23 14.12
N GLU A 117 -2.21 0.50 15.01
CA GLU A 117 -3.60 0.78 14.65
C GLU A 117 -3.75 2.30 14.63
N ALA A 118 -3.95 2.88 13.44
CA ALA A 118 -4.14 4.30 13.28
C ALA A 118 -5.56 4.57 12.75
N TRP A 119 -6.34 5.28 13.57
CA TRP A 119 -7.56 5.94 13.14
C TRP A 119 -7.18 7.36 12.73
N SER A 120 -7.33 7.72 11.45
CA SER A 120 -7.17 9.12 11.07
C SER A 120 -8.50 9.87 11.26
N HIS A 121 -8.42 11.18 11.46
CA HIS A 121 -9.58 12.05 11.28
C HIS A 121 -10.16 11.78 9.88
N ASN A 122 -11.47 11.59 9.75
CA ASN A 122 -12.23 11.17 8.55
C ASN A 122 -12.55 9.66 8.42
N ASP A 123 -12.84 8.95 9.51
CA ASP A 123 -13.35 7.55 9.52
C ASP A 123 -12.54 6.54 8.69
N THR A 124 -11.30 6.90 8.42
CA THR A 124 -10.35 6.11 7.67
C THR A 124 -9.68 5.17 8.64
N ARG A 125 -9.91 3.88 8.42
CA ARG A 125 -9.30 2.82 9.22
C ARG A 125 -8.02 2.37 8.55
N MET A 126 -6.92 2.37 9.30
CA MET A 126 -5.63 1.88 8.83
C MET A 126 -5.00 0.92 9.84
N LEU A 127 -4.51 -0.20 9.33
CA LEU A 127 -3.61 -1.09 10.06
C LEU A 127 -2.26 -1.12 9.36
N ARG A 128 -1.19 -1.26 10.14
CA ARG A 128 0.18 -1.31 9.66
C ARG A 128 0.97 -2.44 10.32
N TRP A 129 1.77 -3.11 9.50
CA TRP A 129 2.74 -4.13 9.88
C TRP A 129 4.13 -3.73 9.36
N ASP A 130 5.13 -3.70 10.24
CA ASP A 130 6.52 -3.49 9.81
C ASP A 130 7.24 -4.82 9.75
N LEU A 131 7.72 -5.16 8.56
CA LEU A 131 8.52 -6.33 8.28
C LEU A 131 9.94 -5.88 7.95
N PRO A 132 10.95 -6.77 8.06
CA PRO A 132 12.35 -6.39 7.87
C PRO A 132 12.67 -5.72 6.52
N ASN A 133 11.99 -6.10 5.44
CA ASN A 133 12.23 -5.62 4.07
C ASN A 133 11.05 -4.83 3.48
N LEU A 134 9.94 -4.68 4.20
CA LEU A 134 8.68 -4.14 3.68
C LEU A 134 7.81 -3.62 4.83
N VAL A 135 7.10 -2.51 4.62
CA VAL A 135 5.98 -2.12 5.48
C VAL A 135 4.67 -2.35 4.72
N VAL A 136 3.73 -3.06 5.33
CA VAL A 136 2.40 -3.29 4.77
C VAL A 136 1.41 -2.38 5.49
N LYS A 137 0.58 -1.66 4.73
CA LYS A 137 -0.56 -0.94 5.29
C LYS A 137 -1.85 -1.39 4.63
N LEU A 138 -2.84 -1.72 5.44
CA LEU A 138 -4.22 -1.95 5.00
C LEU A 138 -5.02 -0.69 5.32
N LYS A 139 -5.78 -0.19 4.35
CA LYS A 139 -6.60 1.01 4.54
C LYS A 139 -7.97 0.83 3.92
N VAL A 140 -8.98 1.41 4.56
CA VAL A 140 -10.26 1.74 3.92
C VAL A 140 -10.44 3.25 3.97
N ASN A 141 -10.82 3.83 2.84
CA ASN A 141 -11.32 5.20 2.73
C ASN A 141 -12.82 5.17 2.38
N ASP A 142 -13.41 6.32 2.09
CA ASP A 142 -14.87 6.46 1.89
C ASP A 142 -15.46 5.61 0.77
N GLY A 143 -14.66 5.13 -0.18
CA GLY A 143 -15.16 4.42 -1.37
C GLY A 143 -14.35 3.22 -1.81
N SER A 144 -13.29 2.83 -1.08
CA SER A 144 -12.39 1.75 -1.50
C SER A 144 -11.51 1.20 -0.38
N GLY A 145 -11.14 -0.07 -0.53
CA GLY A 145 -10.08 -0.72 0.21
C GLY A 145 -8.77 -0.71 -0.58
N LEU A 146 -7.70 -0.25 0.08
CA LEU A 146 -6.34 -0.21 -0.47
C LEU A 146 -5.36 -1.01 0.40
N ILE A 147 -4.37 -1.60 -0.26
CA ILE A 147 -3.15 -2.08 0.39
C ILE A 147 -1.97 -1.27 -0.14
N TYR A 148 -1.08 -0.92 0.77
CA TYR A 148 0.19 -0.25 0.48
C TYR A 148 1.34 -1.20 0.79
N LEU A 149 2.25 -1.35 -0.16
CA LEU A 149 3.58 -1.91 0.02
C LEU A 149 4.56 -0.73 0.11
N VAL A 150 5.17 -0.50 1.27
CA VAL A 150 5.92 0.72 1.55
C VAL A 150 7.39 0.40 1.82
N ASN A 151 8.27 1.20 1.24
CA ASN A 151 9.71 1.15 1.49
C ASN A 151 9.98 1.45 2.98
N PRO A 152 10.63 0.55 3.75
CA PRO A 152 10.91 0.79 5.16
C PRO A 152 11.68 2.09 5.43
N ALA A 153 12.60 2.49 4.54
CA ALA A 153 13.33 3.75 4.67
C ALA A 153 12.42 4.97 4.47
N ARG A 154 11.41 4.87 3.61
CA ARG A 154 10.37 5.91 3.46
C ARG A 154 9.53 6.00 4.72
N GLN A 155 9.15 4.85 5.28
CA GLN A 155 8.31 4.78 6.47
C GLN A 155 9.02 5.35 7.70
N ALA A 156 10.29 5.01 7.91
CA ALA A 156 11.08 5.54 9.02
C ALA A 156 11.15 7.08 9.02
N ARG A 157 11.20 7.70 7.82
CA ARG A 157 11.11 9.16 7.68
C ARG A 157 9.75 9.70 8.06
N ASP A 158 8.65 9.05 7.66
CA ASP A 158 7.30 9.44 8.08
C ASP A 158 7.17 9.38 9.61
N ASP A 159 7.64 8.30 10.23
CA ASP A 159 7.58 8.12 11.68
C ASP A 159 8.44 9.15 12.45
N GLU A 160 9.52 9.63 11.84
CA GLU A 160 10.31 10.72 12.39
C GLU A 160 9.56 12.06 12.31
N PHE A 161 8.97 12.38 11.16
CA PHE A 161 8.16 13.59 10.99
C PHE A 161 6.95 13.61 11.93
N ASP A 162 6.23 12.50 12.06
CA ASP A 162 5.07 12.39 12.95
C ASP A 162 5.48 12.62 14.42
N ARG A 163 6.61 12.06 14.86
CA ARG A 163 7.15 12.31 16.21
C ARG A 163 7.52 13.78 16.45
N MET A 164 8.12 14.43 15.45
CA MET A 164 8.47 15.85 15.54
C MET A 164 7.22 16.73 15.66
N LEU A 165 6.18 16.44 14.90
CA LEU A 165 4.90 17.17 14.95
C LEU A 165 4.26 17.06 16.34
N VAL A 166 4.15 15.84 16.89
CA VAL A 166 3.60 15.63 18.25
C VAL A 166 4.40 16.42 19.30
N SER A 167 5.75 16.36 19.25
CA SER A 167 6.57 17.09 20.23
C SER A 167 6.42 18.62 20.15
N SER A 168 6.10 19.16 18.96
CA SER A 168 5.90 20.60 18.78
C SER A 168 4.54 21.11 19.25
N GLU A 169 3.54 20.22 19.33
CA GLU A 169 2.22 20.55 19.87
C GLU A 169 2.22 20.56 21.41
N ASP A 170 3.01 19.70 22.05
CA ASP A 170 3.16 19.64 23.52
C ASP A 170 3.95 20.82 24.11
N ASP A 171 4.92 21.38 23.37
CA ASP A 171 5.72 22.54 23.80
C ASP A 171 5.00 23.89 23.63
N ALA A 172 3.82 23.90 22.99
CA ALA A 172 3.04 25.11 22.71
C ALA A 172 1.85 25.33 23.68
N GLY A 173 1.67 24.45 24.68
CA GLY A 173 0.64 24.54 25.73
C GLY A 173 1.16 25.07 27.06
#